data_AF-Q0CRB7-F1
#
_entry.id   AF-Q0CRB7-F1
#
_cell.length_a   1.000
_cell.length_b   1.000
_cell.length_c   1.000
_cell.angle_alpha   90.00
_cell.angle_beta   90.00
_cell.angle_gamma   90.00
#
_symmetry.space_group_name_H-M   'P 1'
#
loop_
_entity.id
_entity.type
_entity.pdbx_description
1 polymer ?
#
loop_
_entity_poly.entity_id
_entity_poly.type
_entity_poly.pdbx_seq_one_letter_code
_entity_poly.pdbx_strand_id
1 'polypeptide(L)'
;MSAKSLTTAATLFAGPGSANNASPAVNVVPDLALTGLRGCPLTRRQDSATFHFVLDGTIQTLSTQNTPDTGPIKGLLFVPSLSARDPCNNTTAPFIPANATRLQDVQRFGYQTIGLAPWVSDDCTKAYLNASGEAGSDALVFFVPSNNDTKPPGPDDPSWLLDGDDGWKSRALFPVYAIPGTAGATLMQQLATYGNNADSAADSNGSSFLQAPTDIRLFTLIDLGMCSEDLAGQG
;
A
#
# COMPACT_ATOMS: atom_id res chain seq x y z
N MET A 1 -8.78 -8.44 -19.97
CA MET A 1 -8.17 -9.67 -19.43
C MET A 1 -8.49 -9.67 -17.94
N SER A 2 -9.28 -10.62 -17.43
CA SER A 2 -9.56 -10.72 -15.98
C SER A 2 -8.29 -11.04 -15.21
N ALA A 3 -8.08 -10.38 -14.08
CA ALA A 3 -7.01 -10.72 -13.17
C ALA A 3 -7.23 -12.16 -12.65
N LYS A 4 -6.31 -13.08 -12.92
CA LYS A 4 -6.27 -14.35 -12.19
C LYS A 4 -5.98 -14.03 -10.72
N SER A 5 -6.61 -14.75 -9.80
CA SER A 5 -6.33 -14.63 -8.36
C SER A 5 -4.87 -15.02 -8.11
N LEU A 6 -3.98 -14.02 -8.05
CA LEU A 6 -2.57 -14.18 -7.74
C LEU A 6 -2.40 -14.22 -6.21
N THR A 7 -1.48 -15.05 -5.73
CA THR A 7 -1.07 -15.00 -4.33
C THR A 7 -0.21 -13.76 -4.13
N THR A 8 -0.85 -12.65 -3.78
CA THR A 8 -0.19 -11.38 -3.50
C THR A 8 0.09 -11.27 -2.00
N ALA A 9 1.31 -10.88 -1.65
CA ALA A 9 1.70 -10.56 -0.27
C ALA A 9 2.18 -9.11 -0.22
N ALA A 10 2.03 -8.44 0.91
CA ALA A 10 2.68 -7.16 1.13
C ALA A 10 3.30 -7.08 2.52
N THR A 11 4.42 -6.37 2.59
CA THR A 11 5.08 -6.01 3.84
C THR A 11 5.14 -4.50 3.91
N LEU A 12 4.66 -3.96 5.03
CA LEU A 12 4.70 -2.54 5.35
C LEU A 12 5.58 -2.31 6.57
N PHE A 13 6.43 -1.31 6.51
CA PHE A 13 7.35 -0.99 7.59
C PHE A 13 7.59 0.51 7.69
N ALA A 14 7.80 0.98 8.90
CA ALA A 14 8.22 2.36 9.14
C ALA A 14 9.71 2.51 8.78
N GLY A 15 10.03 3.45 7.89
CA GLY A 15 11.39 3.72 7.46
C GLY A 15 11.68 5.21 7.29
N PRO A 16 12.96 5.62 7.26
CA PRO A 16 13.31 7.00 6.93
C PRO A 16 12.87 7.32 5.51
N GLY A 17 12.11 8.40 5.36
CA GLY A 17 11.56 8.86 4.08
C GLY A 17 12.66 9.24 3.09
N SER A 18 13.90 9.51 3.52
CA SER A 18 15.03 9.82 2.64
C SER A 18 16.00 8.64 2.51
N ALA A 19 16.35 8.25 1.28
CA ALA A 19 17.55 7.44 1.01
C ALA A 19 18.72 8.35 0.61
N ASN A 20 19.62 8.56 1.55
CA ASN A 20 20.98 9.02 1.31
C ASN A 20 21.90 7.79 1.16
N ASN A 21 22.99 7.92 0.40
CA ASN A 21 23.97 6.86 0.10
C ASN A 21 24.65 6.24 1.36
N ALA A 22 24.35 6.76 2.55
CA ALA A 22 24.81 6.31 3.86
C ALA A 22 23.67 5.98 4.84
N SER A 23 22.41 6.10 4.44
CA SER A 23 21.36 5.31 5.07
C SER A 23 21.70 3.84 4.81
N PRO A 24 21.30 2.89 5.67
CA PRO A 24 21.19 1.51 5.20
C PRO A 24 20.14 1.56 4.09
N ALA A 25 20.59 1.89 2.88
CA ALA A 25 20.04 1.33 1.68
C ALA A 25 19.78 -0.12 2.05
N VAL A 26 18.53 -0.53 1.93
CA VAL A 26 18.06 -1.65 1.12
C VAL A 26 19.19 -2.35 0.33
N ASN A 27 20.27 -2.72 1.01
CA ASN A 27 21.33 -3.58 0.55
C ASN A 27 20.78 -4.93 0.90
N VAL A 28 19.96 -5.43 -0.02
CA VAL A 28 19.59 -6.83 -0.12
C VAL A 28 20.87 -7.59 -0.43
N VAL A 29 21.68 -7.84 0.60
CA VAL A 29 22.73 -8.86 0.55
C VAL A 29 22.04 -10.22 0.60
N PRO A 30 22.34 -11.13 -0.34
CA PRO A 30 21.84 -12.50 -0.30
C PRO A 30 22.74 -13.29 0.64
N ASP A 31 22.25 -13.73 1.79
CA ASP A 31 22.50 -15.09 2.31
C ASP A 31 21.88 -15.31 3.68
N LEU A 32 20.94 -16.25 3.76
CA LEU A 32 21.13 -17.52 4.47
C LEU A 32 19.80 -18.27 4.46
N ALA A 33 19.81 -19.40 3.74
CA ALA A 33 18.70 -20.32 3.63
C ALA A 33 18.23 -20.80 5.01
N LEU A 34 16.92 -20.67 5.26
CA LEU A 34 16.21 -21.56 6.16
C LEU A 34 15.13 -22.28 5.35
N THR A 35 15.43 -23.53 5.05
CA THR A 35 14.58 -24.51 4.41
C THR A 35 13.31 -24.70 5.23
N GLY A 36 12.18 -24.23 4.72
CA GLY A 36 10.89 -24.37 5.37
C GLY A 36 9.74 -24.06 4.41
N LEU A 37 9.27 -25.12 3.74
CA LEU A 37 8.12 -25.19 2.81
C LEU A 37 8.32 -24.52 1.44
N ARG A 38 8.09 -25.33 0.40
CA ARG A 38 8.26 -24.99 -1.01
C ARG A 38 7.51 -23.70 -1.38
N GLY A 39 8.24 -22.68 -1.84
CA GLY A 39 7.73 -21.78 -2.87
C GLY A 39 7.84 -20.27 -2.66
N CYS A 40 7.89 -19.75 -1.43
CA CYS A 40 7.96 -18.30 -1.20
C CYS A 40 9.02 -17.95 -0.15
N PRO A 41 10.13 -17.29 -0.50
CA PRO A 41 11.03 -16.76 0.50
C PRO A 41 10.42 -15.50 1.13
N LEU A 42 9.66 -15.67 2.21
CA LEU A 42 9.39 -14.56 3.13
C LEU A 42 10.69 -14.25 3.87
N THR A 43 11.47 -13.32 3.31
CA THR A 43 12.70 -12.85 3.92
C THR A 43 12.33 -12.04 5.16
N ARG A 44 12.28 -12.70 6.32
CA ARG A 44 12.12 -12.01 7.61
C ARG A 44 13.40 -11.21 7.89
N ARG A 45 13.42 -9.94 7.50
CA ARG A 45 14.45 -9.00 7.95
C ARG A 45 14.13 -8.50 9.34
N GLN A 46 15.15 -8.54 10.18
CA GLN A 46 15.15 -7.95 11.50
C GLN A 46 15.51 -6.47 11.36
N ASP A 47 14.52 -5.67 10.95
CA ASP A 47 14.66 -4.22 10.91
C ASP A 47 14.36 -3.61 12.27
N SER A 48 15.14 -2.62 12.67
CA SER A 48 14.88 -1.77 13.84
C SER A 48 13.75 -0.76 13.55
N ALA A 49 12.69 -1.20 12.87
CA ALA A 49 11.52 -0.40 12.54
C ALA A 49 10.52 -0.46 13.69
N THR A 50 10.05 0.71 14.15
CA THR A 50 9.04 0.82 15.21
C THR A 50 7.68 0.24 14.80
N PHE A 51 7.46 -0.01 13.51
CA PHE A 51 6.26 -0.62 12.95
C PHE A 51 6.62 -1.58 11.81
N HIS A 52 6.06 -2.79 11.84
CA HIS A 52 6.18 -3.81 10.80
C HIS A 52 4.85 -4.57 10.70
N PHE A 53 4.28 -4.64 9.50
CA PHE A 53 2.97 -5.21 9.25
C PHE A 53 2.99 -6.04 7.97
N VAL A 54 2.58 -7.30 8.06
CA VAL A 54 2.62 -8.26 6.95
C VAL A 54 1.22 -8.68 6.60
N LEU A 55 0.88 -8.53 5.32
CA LEU A 55 -0.34 -9.03 4.69
C LEU A 55 0.05 -10.18 3.78
N ASP A 56 0.12 -11.38 4.35
CA ASP A 56 0.45 -12.60 3.61
C ASP A 56 -0.83 -13.36 3.25
N GLY A 57 -1.02 -13.66 1.95
CA GLY A 57 -2.16 -14.41 1.42
C GLY A 57 -3.53 -13.72 1.50
N THR A 58 -3.64 -12.58 2.20
CA THR A 58 -4.91 -11.85 2.44
C THR A 58 -5.12 -10.67 1.50
N ILE A 59 -4.19 -10.40 0.59
CA ILE A 59 -4.34 -9.39 -0.45
C ILE A 59 -5.08 -10.00 -1.64
N GLN A 60 -6.01 -9.24 -2.19
CA GLN A 60 -6.72 -9.59 -3.40
C GLN A 60 -6.32 -8.64 -4.52
N THR A 61 -5.87 -9.17 -5.65
CA THR A 61 -5.66 -8.38 -6.86
C THR A 61 -6.99 -8.17 -7.57
N LEU A 62 -7.37 -6.92 -7.84
CA LEU A 62 -8.59 -6.54 -8.56
C LEU A 62 -8.30 -6.17 -10.02
N SER A 63 -7.17 -5.48 -10.26
CA SER A 63 -6.66 -5.19 -11.60
C SER A 63 -5.14 -5.34 -11.64
N THR A 64 -4.65 -5.98 -12.70
CA THR A 64 -3.22 -6.11 -13.00
C THR A 64 -2.76 -5.11 -14.05
N GLN A 65 -3.56 -4.09 -14.37
CA GLN A 65 -3.23 -3.14 -15.43
C GLN A 65 -1.96 -2.35 -15.07
N ASN A 66 -1.01 -2.26 -16.01
CA ASN A 66 0.27 -1.55 -15.82
C ASN A 66 1.10 -2.04 -14.62
N THR A 67 0.91 -3.30 -14.23
CA THR A 67 1.78 -3.97 -13.26
C THR A 67 3.19 -4.09 -13.84
N PRO A 68 4.26 -3.84 -13.07
CA PRO A 68 5.62 -4.08 -13.55
C PRO A 68 5.85 -5.54 -13.97
N ASP A 69 6.55 -5.75 -15.08
CA ASP A 69 6.87 -7.09 -15.60
C ASP A 69 7.88 -7.85 -14.72
N THR A 70 8.62 -7.12 -13.87
CA THR A 70 9.67 -7.68 -13.02
C THR A 70 9.69 -7.06 -11.63
N GLY A 71 9.61 -7.90 -10.60
CA GLY A 71 9.85 -7.52 -9.21
C GLY A 71 8.63 -6.91 -8.48
N PRO A 72 8.74 -6.78 -7.14
CA PRO A 72 7.66 -6.24 -6.31
C PRO A 72 7.52 -4.72 -6.49
N ILE A 73 6.29 -4.21 -6.31
CA ILE A 73 6.03 -2.76 -6.27
C ILE A 73 6.51 -2.24 -4.91
N LYS A 74 7.37 -1.22 -4.89
CA LYS A 74 7.96 -0.68 -3.65
C LYS A 74 7.76 0.81 -3.59
N GLY A 75 6.92 1.29 -2.68
CA GLY A 75 6.59 2.71 -2.60
C GLY A 75 6.20 3.19 -1.22
N LEU A 76 6.06 4.51 -1.10
CA LEU A 76 5.52 5.17 0.07
C LEU A 76 4.00 5.14 0.04
N LEU A 77 3.39 4.72 1.13
CA LEU A 77 1.94 4.70 1.26
C LEU A 77 1.40 6.09 1.58
N PHE A 78 0.33 6.50 0.92
CA PHE A 78 -0.36 7.76 1.19
C PHE A 78 -1.86 7.64 0.89
N VAL A 79 -2.65 8.60 1.38
CA VAL A 79 -4.06 8.72 1.02
C VAL A 79 -4.22 9.72 -0.12
N PRO A 80 -4.80 9.34 -1.27
CA PRO A 80 -5.10 10.27 -2.35
C PRO A 80 -6.05 11.37 -1.89
N SER A 81 -5.75 12.63 -2.22
CA SER A 81 -6.61 13.77 -1.87
C SER A 81 -7.69 13.96 -2.93
N LEU A 82 -8.95 14.02 -2.53
CA LEU A 82 -10.04 14.43 -3.41
C LEU A 82 -10.16 15.96 -3.48
N SER A 83 -10.86 16.47 -4.49
CA SER A 83 -11.23 17.89 -4.55
C SER A 83 -11.99 18.30 -3.28
N ALA A 84 -11.74 19.48 -2.73
CA ALA A 84 -12.39 19.95 -1.49
C ALA A 84 -13.93 20.00 -1.56
N ARG A 85 -14.49 20.05 -2.77
CA ARG A 85 -15.95 20.05 -3.02
C ARG A 85 -16.52 18.66 -3.27
N ASP A 86 -15.68 17.63 -3.32
CA ASP A 86 -16.11 16.27 -3.55
C ASP A 86 -16.90 15.75 -2.32
N PRO A 87 -18.16 15.28 -2.49
CA PRO A 87 -18.97 14.75 -1.39
C PRO A 87 -18.35 13.52 -0.72
N CYS A 88 -17.42 12.84 -1.39
CA CYS A 88 -16.74 11.68 -0.86
C CYS A 88 -15.78 12.02 0.28
N ASN A 89 -15.32 13.27 0.41
CA ASN A 89 -14.57 13.70 1.61
C ASN A 89 -15.40 13.50 2.88
N ASN A 90 -16.68 13.90 2.86
CA ASN A 90 -17.55 13.76 4.02
C ASN A 90 -17.97 12.29 4.23
N THR A 91 -18.26 11.58 3.14
CA THR A 91 -18.67 10.17 3.18
C THR A 91 -17.57 9.27 3.74
N THR A 92 -16.31 9.58 3.43
CA THR A 92 -15.14 8.77 3.85
C THR A 92 -14.42 9.28 5.09
N ALA A 93 -14.82 10.45 5.62
CA ALA A 93 -14.27 11.02 6.85
C ALA A 93 -14.23 10.06 8.05
N PRO A 94 -15.21 9.14 8.27
CA PRO A 94 -15.13 8.18 9.36
C PRO A 94 -13.99 7.16 9.22
N PHE A 95 -13.48 6.95 8.01
CA PHE A 95 -12.48 5.90 7.70
C PHE A 95 -11.09 6.47 7.41
N ILE A 96 -11.01 7.77 7.14
CA ILE A 96 -9.77 8.46 6.80
C ILE A 96 -9.47 9.51 7.87
N PRO A 97 -8.44 9.30 8.70
CA PRO A 97 -8.01 10.30 9.66
C PRO A 97 -7.65 11.62 9.00
N ALA A 98 -8.02 12.74 9.63
CA ALA A 98 -7.76 14.09 9.12
C ALA A 98 -6.26 14.37 8.92
N ASN A 99 -5.41 13.73 9.72
CA ASN A 99 -3.95 13.85 9.72
C ASN A 99 -3.24 12.71 8.99
N ALA A 100 -3.93 11.90 8.18
CA ALA A 100 -3.26 10.83 7.43
C ALA A 100 -2.31 11.39 6.35
N THR A 101 -1.16 10.74 6.17
CA THR A 101 -0.15 11.08 5.15
C THR A 101 -0.80 11.27 3.77
N ARG A 102 -0.52 12.40 3.11
CA ARG A 102 -0.96 12.77 1.76
C ARG A 102 0.22 12.80 0.80
N LEU A 103 -0.06 13.02 -0.48
CA LEU A 103 0.98 13.03 -1.54
C LEU A 103 2.12 14.02 -1.24
N GLN A 104 1.79 15.23 -0.76
CA GLN A 104 2.80 16.24 -0.42
C GLN A 104 3.78 15.80 0.67
N ASP A 105 3.39 14.84 1.51
CA ASP A 105 4.20 14.34 2.63
C ASP A 105 5.17 13.24 2.19
N VAL A 106 5.01 12.72 0.95
CA VAL A 106 5.81 11.61 0.40
C VAL A 106 6.52 11.96 -0.92
N GLN A 107 5.95 12.84 -1.74
CA GLN A 107 6.46 13.14 -3.09
C GLN A 107 7.90 13.69 -3.09
N ARG A 108 8.30 14.39 -2.02
CA ARG A 108 9.62 15.01 -1.91
C ARG A 108 10.77 14.00 -1.88
N PHE A 109 10.46 12.74 -1.63
CA PHE A 109 11.46 11.70 -1.43
C PHE A 109 11.81 10.92 -2.72
N GLY A 110 11.05 11.11 -3.80
CA GLY A 110 11.36 10.51 -5.10
C GLY A 110 11.15 8.98 -5.20
N TYR A 111 10.48 8.37 -4.21
CA TYR A 111 10.03 6.98 -4.31
C TYR A 111 8.73 6.87 -5.10
N GLN A 112 8.44 5.65 -5.57
CA GLN A 112 7.10 5.29 -6.03
C GLN A 112 6.07 5.55 -4.93
N THR A 113 4.83 5.78 -5.34
CA THR A 113 3.73 6.08 -4.40
C THR A 113 2.60 5.09 -4.55
N ILE A 114 2.06 4.65 -3.41
CA ILE A 114 0.98 3.67 -3.35
C ILE A 114 -0.19 4.33 -2.62
N GLY A 115 -1.32 4.48 -3.31
CA GLY A 115 -2.53 5.04 -2.72
C GLY A 115 -3.22 4.02 -1.80
N LEU A 116 -3.78 4.48 -0.69
CA LEU A 116 -4.71 3.73 0.16
C LEU A 116 -6.03 4.48 0.27
N ALA A 117 -7.15 3.82 -0.07
CA ALA A 117 -8.48 4.41 -0.04
C ALA A 117 -9.54 3.42 0.46
N PRO A 118 -10.65 3.91 1.06
CA PRO A 118 -11.77 3.07 1.43
C PRO A 118 -12.69 2.79 0.23
N TRP A 119 -13.18 1.55 0.13
CA TRP A 119 -14.22 1.14 -0.82
C TRP A 119 -15.59 1.24 -0.14
N VAL A 120 -16.29 2.36 -0.33
CA VAL A 120 -17.57 2.64 0.36
C VAL A 120 -18.78 2.77 -0.56
N SER A 121 -18.58 3.27 -1.77
CA SER A 121 -19.62 3.49 -2.77
C SER A 121 -18.98 3.64 -4.14
N ASP A 122 -19.77 3.47 -5.18
CA ASP A 122 -19.30 3.52 -6.56
C ASP A 122 -18.70 4.89 -6.89
N ASP A 123 -19.40 5.97 -6.50
CA ASP A 123 -18.95 7.34 -6.75
C ASP A 123 -17.63 7.65 -6.05
N CYS A 124 -17.47 7.24 -4.79
CA CYS A 124 -16.24 7.50 -4.05
C CYS A 124 -15.09 6.64 -4.54
N THR A 125 -15.37 5.40 -4.92
CA THR A 125 -14.35 4.53 -5.51
C THR A 125 -13.83 5.12 -6.83
N LYS A 126 -14.71 5.62 -7.70
CA LYS A 126 -14.32 6.33 -8.92
C LYS A 126 -13.52 7.60 -8.62
N ALA A 127 -13.94 8.38 -7.63
CA ALA A 127 -13.23 9.59 -7.22
C ALA A 127 -11.80 9.26 -6.77
N TYR A 128 -11.60 8.23 -5.95
CA TYR A 128 -10.27 7.79 -5.51
C TYR A 128 -9.44 7.16 -6.64
N LEU A 129 -10.05 6.42 -7.56
CA LEU A 129 -9.36 5.93 -8.76
C LEU A 129 -8.81 7.11 -9.59
N ASN A 130 -9.65 8.12 -9.84
CA ASN A 130 -9.24 9.30 -10.60
C ASN A 130 -8.17 10.11 -9.86
N ALA A 131 -8.38 10.41 -8.58
CA ALA A 131 -7.42 11.17 -7.76
C ALA A 131 -6.06 10.46 -7.66
N SER A 132 -6.04 9.13 -7.59
CA SER A 132 -4.79 8.37 -7.58
C SER A 132 -4.06 8.44 -8.93
N GLY A 133 -4.80 8.47 -10.03
CA GLY A 133 -4.24 8.66 -11.38
C GLY A 133 -3.68 10.05 -11.58
N GLU A 134 -4.40 11.09 -11.15
CA GLU A 134 -3.93 12.48 -11.18
C GLU A 134 -2.70 12.69 -10.28
N ALA A 135 -2.62 11.98 -9.16
CA ALA A 135 -1.48 11.98 -8.26
C ALA A 135 -0.24 11.24 -8.82
N GLY A 136 -0.38 10.48 -9.91
CA GLY A 136 0.69 9.65 -10.46
C GLY A 136 1.05 8.45 -9.59
N SER A 137 0.06 7.82 -8.97
CA SER A 137 0.28 6.63 -8.12
C SER A 137 0.71 5.42 -8.95
N ASP A 138 1.69 4.66 -8.44
CA ASP A 138 2.17 3.42 -9.06
C ASP A 138 1.26 2.22 -8.75
N ALA A 139 0.47 2.30 -7.67
CA ALA A 139 -0.56 1.32 -7.32
C ALA A 139 -1.63 1.96 -6.43
N LEU A 140 -2.81 1.32 -6.38
CA LEU A 140 -3.87 1.70 -5.46
C LEU A 140 -4.36 0.48 -4.68
N VAL A 141 -4.49 0.65 -3.37
CA VAL A 141 -5.01 -0.35 -2.45
C VAL A 141 -6.33 0.14 -1.89
N PHE A 142 -7.36 -0.67 -2.05
CA PHE A 142 -8.65 -0.48 -1.40
C PHE A 142 -8.79 -1.34 -0.16
N PHE A 143 -9.58 -0.88 0.80
CA PHE A 143 -10.11 -1.72 1.87
C PHE A 143 -11.61 -1.47 1.99
N VAL A 144 -12.39 -2.53 2.21
CA VAL A 144 -13.82 -2.39 2.49
C VAL A 144 -13.96 -2.11 3.99
N PRO A 145 -14.45 -0.93 4.41
CA PRO A 145 -14.53 -0.59 5.82
C PRO A 145 -15.46 -1.57 6.56
N SER A 146 -14.85 -2.47 7.32
CA SER A 146 -15.52 -3.53 8.05
C SER A 146 -14.59 -4.03 9.16
N ASN A 147 -15.17 -4.66 10.17
CA ASN A 147 -14.42 -5.28 11.27
C ASN A 147 -13.95 -6.71 10.89
N ASN A 148 -13.77 -6.97 9.60
CA ASN A 148 -13.45 -8.29 9.08
C ASN A 148 -11.99 -8.36 8.61
N ASP A 149 -11.29 -9.40 9.09
CA ASP A 149 -9.90 -9.71 8.77
C ASP A 149 -9.78 -10.71 7.62
N THR A 150 -10.90 -11.22 7.10
CA THR A 150 -10.90 -12.18 6.00
C THR A 150 -10.36 -11.54 4.73
N LYS A 151 -9.65 -12.36 3.94
CA LYS A 151 -9.26 -12.01 2.57
C LYS A 151 -10.48 -11.46 1.80
N PRO A 152 -10.35 -10.30 1.14
CA PRO A 152 -11.41 -9.76 0.30
C PRO A 152 -11.84 -10.76 -0.79
N PRO A 153 -13.10 -10.72 -1.23
CA PRO A 153 -13.60 -11.65 -2.25
C PRO A 153 -12.86 -11.50 -3.57
N GLY A 154 -12.86 -12.57 -4.38
CA GLY A 154 -12.12 -12.63 -5.65
C GLY A 154 -12.46 -11.51 -6.64
N PRO A 155 -11.65 -11.31 -7.70
CA PRO A 155 -11.79 -10.16 -8.58
C PRO A 155 -13.12 -10.17 -9.33
N ASP A 156 -13.71 -11.32 -9.62
CA ASP A 156 -14.99 -11.45 -10.34
C ASP A 156 -16.21 -11.32 -9.41
N ASP A 157 -16.02 -11.05 -8.11
CA ASP A 157 -17.12 -10.86 -7.17
C ASP A 157 -17.91 -9.56 -7.47
N PRO A 158 -19.26 -9.60 -7.43
CA PRO A 158 -20.09 -8.43 -7.67
C PRO A 158 -19.85 -7.26 -6.70
N SER A 159 -19.22 -7.49 -5.54
CA SER A 159 -18.81 -6.42 -4.62
C SER A 159 -17.85 -5.40 -5.24
N TRP A 160 -17.17 -5.76 -6.33
CA TRP A 160 -16.20 -4.93 -7.05
C TRP A 160 -16.77 -4.26 -8.30
N LEU A 161 -18.08 -4.33 -8.53
CA LEU A 161 -18.73 -3.62 -9.63
C LEU A 161 -18.83 -2.13 -9.30
N LEU A 162 -18.71 -1.31 -10.34
CA LEU A 162 -18.99 0.12 -10.29
C LEU A 162 -20.06 0.40 -11.36
N ASP A 163 -21.18 1.02 -10.96
CA ASP A 163 -22.37 1.18 -11.80
C ASP A 163 -22.92 -0.14 -12.37
N GLY A 164 -22.65 -1.26 -11.69
CA GLY A 164 -23.04 -2.59 -12.13
C GLY A 164 -22.13 -3.23 -13.17
N ASP A 165 -20.98 -2.62 -13.52
CA ASP A 165 -19.98 -3.21 -14.41
C ASP A 165 -18.57 -3.27 -13.80
N ASP A 166 -17.73 -4.16 -14.34
CA ASP A 166 -16.32 -4.32 -13.94
C ASP A 166 -15.33 -3.69 -14.92
N GLY A 167 -15.83 -2.90 -15.89
CA GLY A 167 -15.03 -2.33 -16.96
C GLY A 167 -13.95 -1.38 -16.46
N TRP A 168 -14.12 -0.81 -15.26
CA TRP A 168 -13.10 0.03 -14.61
C TRP A 168 -11.77 -0.70 -14.44
N LYS A 169 -11.78 -2.03 -14.21
CA LYS A 169 -10.56 -2.81 -13.99
C LYS A 169 -9.64 -2.77 -15.21
N SER A 170 -10.22 -2.81 -16.41
CA SER A 170 -9.49 -2.73 -17.69
C SER A 170 -9.04 -1.32 -18.06
N ARG A 171 -9.66 -0.29 -17.48
CA ARG A 171 -9.35 1.13 -17.72
C ARG A 171 -8.44 1.73 -16.66
N ALA A 172 -8.10 0.98 -15.60
CA ALA A 172 -7.24 1.43 -14.53
C ALA A 172 -5.85 1.82 -15.08
N LEU A 173 -5.27 2.89 -14.54
CA LEU A 173 -3.95 3.38 -14.99
C LEU A 173 -2.78 2.70 -14.26
N PHE A 174 -3.09 1.92 -13.23
CA PHE A 174 -2.15 1.27 -12.32
C PHE A 174 -2.82 0.01 -11.75
N PRO A 175 -2.04 -0.92 -11.18
CA PRO A 175 -2.61 -2.09 -10.53
C PRO A 175 -3.41 -1.71 -9.30
N VAL A 176 -4.52 -2.42 -9.10
CA VAL A 176 -5.47 -2.17 -8.02
C VAL A 176 -5.62 -3.43 -7.17
N TYR A 177 -5.47 -3.27 -5.86
CA TYR A 177 -5.54 -4.33 -4.87
C TYR A 177 -6.63 -4.05 -3.84
N ALA A 178 -7.06 -5.08 -3.14
CA ALA A 178 -7.93 -5.01 -1.97
C ALA A 178 -7.28 -5.74 -0.79
N ILE A 179 -7.45 -5.19 0.41
CA ILE A 179 -7.00 -5.78 1.67
C ILE A 179 -8.16 -5.89 2.68
N PRO A 180 -8.02 -6.70 3.74
CA PRO A 180 -9.05 -6.81 4.78
C PRO A 180 -9.37 -5.44 5.41
N GLY A 181 -10.60 -5.29 5.91
CA GLY A 181 -11.10 -4.02 6.44
C GLY A 181 -10.30 -3.51 7.64
N THR A 182 -9.97 -4.42 8.56
CA THR A 182 -9.16 -4.10 9.75
C THR A 182 -7.70 -3.80 9.42
N ALA A 183 -7.15 -4.44 8.39
CA ALA A 183 -5.84 -4.10 7.87
C ALA A 183 -5.84 -2.66 7.34
N GLY A 184 -6.81 -2.30 6.50
CA GLY A 184 -6.97 -0.93 6.01
C GLY A 184 -7.15 0.10 7.13
N ALA A 185 -7.97 -0.20 8.13
CA ALA A 185 -8.14 0.65 9.30
C ALA A 185 -6.83 0.84 10.09
N THR A 186 -6.07 -0.24 10.28
CA THR A 186 -4.74 -0.20 10.94
C THR A 186 -3.79 0.69 10.14
N LEU A 187 -3.71 0.50 8.82
CA LEU A 187 -2.84 1.30 7.96
C LEU A 187 -3.24 2.78 7.96
N MET A 188 -4.53 3.09 7.94
CA MET A 188 -5.03 4.47 8.05
C MET A 188 -4.57 5.15 9.36
N GLN A 189 -4.61 4.43 10.49
CA GLN A 189 -4.11 4.95 11.77
C GLN A 189 -2.59 5.16 11.77
N GLN A 190 -1.83 4.31 11.09
CA GLN A 190 -0.38 4.50 10.95
C GLN A 190 -0.06 5.69 10.05
N LEU A 191 -0.77 5.86 8.93
CA LEU A 191 -0.67 7.06 8.10
C LEU A 191 -0.99 8.33 8.88
N ALA A 192 -1.94 8.27 9.82
CA ALA A 192 -2.24 9.38 10.74
C ALA A 192 -1.08 9.70 11.70
N THR A 193 -0.43 8.65 12.20
CA THR A 193 0.71 8.77 13.13
C THR A 193 1.92 9.41 12.46
N TYR A 194 2.13 9.16 11.16
CA TYR A 194 3.28 9.65 10.40
C TYR A 194 2.98 10.84 9.47
N GLY A 195 1.72 11.25 9.32
CA GLY A 195 1.31 12.32 8.42
C GLY A 195 1.67 13.74 8.89
N ASN A 196 1.85 13.97 10.19
CA ASN A 196 2.06 15.33 10.75
C ASN A 196 3.34 15.51 11.59
N ASN A 197 4.36 14.67 11.45
CA ASN A 197 5.64 14.88 12.15
C ASN A 197 6.63 15.76 11.37
N ALA A 198 6.13 16.67 10.54
CA ALA A 198 6.92 17.83 10.11
C ALA A 198 6.67 18.97 11.13
N ASP A 199 7.73 19.34 11.86
CA ASP A 199 7.88 20.59 12.64
C ASP A 199 7.26 20.73 14.04
N SER A 200 7.40 19.73 14.92
CA SER A 200 7.23 19.95 16.37
C SER A 200 8.21 19.18 17.22
N ALA A 201 9.51 19.38 16.97
CA ALA A 201 10.58 19.09 17.92
C ALA A 201 11.69 20.14 17.82
N ALA A 202 11.31 21.42 17.82
CA ALA A 202 12.21 22.47 18.28
C ALA A 202 11.98 22.64 19.79
N ASP A 203 12.34 21.61 20.56
CA ASP A 203 12.47 21.75 22.01
C ASP A 203 13.67 22.67 22.27
N SER A 204 13.36 23.85 22.79
CA SER A 204 14.31 24.77 23.38
C SER A 204 14.91 24.15 24.64
N ASN A 205 15.84 23.22 24.50
CA ASN A 205 16.94 23.02 25.43
C ASN A 205 17.97 22.07 24.85
N GLY A 206 19.20 22.58 24.72
CA GLY A 206 20.35 21.84 24.20
C GLY A 206 20.64 20.60 25.03
N SER A 207 20.24 19.44 24.52
CA SER A 207 20.70 18.14 24.98
C SER A 207 20.74 17.20 23.79
N SER A 208 21.93 17.07 23.21
CA SER A 208 22.26 16.17 22.11
C SER A 208 22.30 14.73 22.61
N PHE A 209 21.19 14.01 22.52
CA PHE A 209 21.18 12.55 22.50
C PHE A 209 19.95 12.04 21.72
N LEU A 210 20.21 11.45 20.55
CA LEU A 210 19.27 10.72 19.68
C LEU A 210 18.10 11.55 19.11
N GLN A 211 18.37 12.34 18.06
CA GLN A 211 17.31 12.79 17.15
C GLN A 211 16.64 11.56 16.54
N ALA A 212 15.41 11.27 16.96
CA ALA A 212 14.53 10.38 16.21
C ALA A 212 14.44 10.92 14.76
N PRO A 213 14.43 10.06 13.72
CA PRO A 213 14.32 10.54 12.36
C PRO A 213 13.00 11.31 12.22
N THR A 214 13.07 12.61 11.95
CA THR A 214 11.88 13.47 11.76
C THR A 214 11.10 13.13 10.47
N ASP A 215 11.60 12.17 9.69
CA ASP A 215 11.05 11.76 8.40
C ASP A 215 10.60 10.28 8.38
N ILE A 216 10.08 9.72 9.48
CA ILE A 216 9.53 8.36 9.41
C ILE A 216 8.27 8.34 8.54
N ARG A 217 8.23 7.44 7.55
CA ARG A 217 7.10 7.20 6.66
C ARG A 217 6.84 5.71 6.51
N LEU A 218 5.63 5.36 6.08
CA LEU A 218 5.25 3.98 5.86
C LEU A 218 5.68 3.53 4.45
N PHE A 219 6.71 2.71 4.39
CA PHE A 219 7.14 2.03 3.17
C PHE A 219 6.34 0.76 2.98
N THR A 220 5.95 0.50 1.75
CA THR A 220 5.15 -0.66 1.34
C THR A 220 5.88 -1.40 0.24
N LEU A 221 5.99 -2.71 0.41
CA LEU A 221 6.47 -3.64 -0.59
C LEU A 221 5.33 -4.60 -0.90
N ILE A 222 4.81 -4.58 -2.13
CA ILE A 222 3.81 -5.51 -2.63
C ILE A 222 4.54 -6.54 -3.48
N ASP A 223 4.66 -7.75 -2.95
CA ASP A 223 5.17 -8.90 -3.67
C ASP A 223 4.02 -9.54 -4.45
N LEU A 224 4.15 -9.44 -5.76
CA LEU A 224 3.26 -10.09 -6.69
C LEU A 224 3.81 -11.49 -6.84
N GLY A 225 3.26 -12.42 -6.07
CA GLY A 225 3.56 -13.83 -6.23
C GLY A 225 3.13 -14.29 -7.61
N MET A 226 3.99 -14.07 -8.60
CA MET A 226 4.10 -14.91 -9.79
C MET A 226 4.73 -16.22 -9.37
N CYS A 227 4.13 -16.91 -8.41
CA CYS A 227 4.33 -18.35 -8.28
C CYS A 227 3.52 -18.97 -9.42
N SER A 228 4.16 -19.06 -10.58
CA SER A 228 3.69 -19.85 -11.70
C SER A 228 3.38 -21.26 -11.18
N GLU A 229 2.10 -21.60 -11.03
CA GLU A 229 1.67 -22.99 -11.07
C GLU A 229 2.00 -23.53 -12.47
N ASP A 230 3.09 -24.29 -12.50
CA ASP A 230 3.35 -25.40 -13.41
C ASP A 230 3.12 -25.20 -14.92
N LEU A 231 4.24 -25.00 -15.62
CA LEU A 231 4.53 -25.78 -16.84
C LEU A 231 4.54 -27.28 -16.49
N ALA A 232 3.36 -27.88 -16.33
CA ALA A 232 3.17 -29.33 -16.35
C ALA A 232 2.21 -29.67 -17.49
N GLY A 233 2.77 -29.76 -18.70
CA GLY A 233 2.05 -30.09 -19.92
C GLY A 233 2.97 -30.37 -21.11
N GLN A 234 4.06 -31.10 -20.89
CA GLN A 234 4.74 -31.86 -21.95
C GLN A 234 4.62 -33.34 -21.60
N GLY A 235 3.93 -34.08 -22.48
CA GLY A 235 3.66 -35.51 -22.35
C GLY A 235 2.43 -35.88 -23.16
#